data_AF-A0A161UK53-F1
#
_entry.id   AF-A0A161UK53-F1
#
_cell.length_a   1.000
_cell.length_b   1.000
_cell.length_c   1.000
_cell.angle_alpha   90.00
_cell.angle_beta   90.00
_cell.angle_gamma   90.00
#
_symmetry.space_group_name_H-M   'P 1'
#
loop_
_entity.id
_entity.type
_entity.pdbx_description
1 polymer ?
#
loop_
_entity_poly.entity_id
_entity_poly.type
_entity_poly.pdbx_seq_one_letter_code
_entity_poly.pdbx_strand_id
1 'polypeptide(L)'
;MLEQNQGHISPDSQWSTYEANVQSYRGLSMSAQSLYLAVGAILLGVGDKLPFFTVLVLAMVTTWYAFFPVIFARCAIVDFHKFDLGSRFTSTGDLRDGSDDSRLSERAYANLWRGRPLRARVASQIPMPAGQRFRTMRQTRLKLDMFIPVSITVVWGVFALYIVFAH
;
A
#
# COMPACT_ATOMS: atom_id res chain seq x y z
N MET A 1 -42.65 -5.59 -13.79
CA MET A 1 -41.70 -4.59 -14.30
C MET A 1 -40.75 -4.26 -13.16
N LEU A 2 -39.61 -4.96 -13.09
CA LEU A 2 -38.57 -4.70 -12.11
C LEU A 2 -37.71 -3.59 -12.68
N GLU A 3 -37.87 -2.38 -12.14
CA GLU A 3 -36.97 -1.26 -12.44
C GLU A 3 -35.55 -1.68 -12.06
N GLN A 4 -34.75 -1.95 -13.09
CA GLN A 4 -33.30 -1.83 -13.06
C GLN A 4 -32.97 -0.38 -12.70
N ASN A 5 -33.05 -0.06 -11.41
CA ASN A 5 -32.26 1.01 -10.83
C ASN A 5 -30.80 0.53 -10.86
N GLN A 6 -30.22 0.56 -12.06
CA GLN A 6 -28.79 0.74 -12.24
C GLN A 6 -28.50 2.10 -11.61
N GLY A 7 -28.31 2.09 -10.28
CA GLY A 7 -27.82 3.21 -9.53
C GLY A 7 -26.59 3.70 -10.27
N HIS A 8 -26.76 4.86 -10.86
CA HIS A 8 -25.76 5.59 -11.61
C HIS A 8 -24.49 5.62 -10.74
N ILE A 9 -23.54 4.71 -11.02
CA ILE A 9 -22.23 4.73 -10.37
C ILE A 9 -21.63 6.05 -10.81
N SER A 10 -21.59 7.03 -9.91
CA SER A 10 -21.06 8.34 -10.24
C SER A 10 -19.60 8.16 -10.64
N PRO A 11 -19.19 8.66 -11.81
CA PRO A 11 -17.82 8.52 -12.24
C PRO A 11 -16.89 9.37 -11.37
N ASP A 12 -15.89 8.72 -10.81
CA ASP A 12 -14.50 9.00 -11.15
C ASP A 12 -13.75 10.21 -10.55
N SER A 13 -14.21 10.91 -9.50
CA SER A 13 -13.36 11.98 -8.89
C SER A 13 -12.48 11.51 -7.72
N GLN A 14 -13.05 10.86 -6.71
CA GLN A 14 -12.30 10.52 -5.49
C GLN A 14 -11.38 9.32 -5.69
N TRP A 15 -11.87 8.26 -6.34
CA TRP A 15 -11.07 7.08 -6.65
C TRP A 15 -9.84 7.41 -7.52
N SER A 16 -10.04 8.14 -8.61
CA SER A 16 -8.94 8.55 -9.52
C SER A 16 -7.93 9.44 -8.80
N THR A 17 -8.39 10.35 -7.94
CA THR A 17 -7.52 11.20 -7.09
C THR A 17 -6.69 10.35 -6.12
N TYR A 18 -7.29 9.37 -5.45
CA TYR A 18 -6.56 8.48 -4.55
C TYR A 18 -5.58 7.57 -5.30
N GLU A 19 -5.93 7.11 -6.50
CA GLU A 19 -5.01 6.35 -7.34
C GLU A 19 -3.82 7.20 -7.79
N ALA A 20 -4.05 8.43 -8.27
CA ALA A 20 -2.98 9.36 -8.60
C ALA A 20 -2.06 9.62 -7.40
N ASN A 21 -2.64 9.81 -6.21
CA ASN A 21 -1.86 9.96 -4.98
C ASN A 21 -0.98 8.75 -4.68
N VAL A 22 -1.48 7.52 -4.82
CA VAL A 22 -0.66 6.29 -4.65
C VAL A 22 0.53 6.29 -5.60
N GLN A 23 0.34 6.66 -6.86
CA GLN A 23 1.43 6.70 -7.84
C GLN A 23 2.45 7.79 -7.51
N SER A 24 2.02 8.97 -7.06
CA SER A 24 2.91 10.03 -6.60
C SER A 24 3.76 9.58 -5.41
N TYR A 25 3.19 8.88 -4.43
CA TYR A 25 3.96 8.32 -3.31
C TYR A 25 4.97 7.27 -3.74
N ARG A 26 4.64 6.43 -4.73
CA ARG A 26 5.60 5.48 -5.32
C ARG A 26 6.76 6.20 -6.00
N GLY A 27 6.46 7.24 -6.78
CA GLY A 27 7.49 8.08 -7.42
C GLY A 27 8.40 8.74 -6.39
N LEU A 28 7.84 9.36 -5.35
CA LEU A 28 8.61 9.95 -4.25
C LEU A 28 9.47 8.92 -3.52
N SER A 29 8.92 7.72 -3.27
CA SER A 29 9.66 6.63 -2.66
C SER A 29 10.87 6.23 -3.49
N MET A 30 10.70 6.04 -4.80
CA MET A 30 11.81 5.73 -5.71
C MET A 30 12.87 6.83 -5.71
N SER A 31 12.46 8.10 -5.83
CA SER A 31 13.40 9.23 -5.84
C SER A 31 14.21 9.33 -4.55
N ALA A 32 13.56 9.17 -3.39
CA ALA A 32 14.24 9.17 -2.10
C ALA A 32 15.26 8.02 -2.00
N GLN A 33 14.91 6.83 -2.49
CA GLN A 33 15.78 5.66 -2.43
C GLN A 33 16.95 5.75 -3.41
N SER A 34 16.74 6.33 -4.59
CA SER A 34 17.83 6.66 -5.52
C SER A 34 18.83 7.63 -4.89
N LEU A 35 18.36 8.64 -4.15
CA LEU A 35 19.23 9.57 -3.42
C LEU A 35 20.05 8.84 -2.35
N TYR A 36 19.42 8.01 -1.51
CA TYR A 36 20.13 7.24 -0.49
C TYR A 36 21.18 6.30 -1.10
N LEU A 37 20.84 5.62 -2.20
CA LEU A 37 21.78 4.74 -2.90
C LEU A 37 22.95 5.51 -3.50
N ALA A 38 22.71 6.68 -4.09
CA ALA A 38 23.77 7.53 -4.64
C ALA A 38 24.74 7.99 -3.54
N VAL A 39 24.21 8.49 -2.41
CA VAL A 39 25.02 8.88 -1.26
C VAL A 39 25.77 7.67 -0.69
N GLY A 40 25.11 6.53 -0.55
CA GLY A 40 25.71 5.28 -0.09
C GLY A 40 26.87 4.81 -0.97
N ALA A 41 26.73 4.90 -2.30
CA ALA A 41 27.79 4.54 -3.25
C ALA A 41 28.99 5.48 -3.16
N ILE A 42 28.76 6.78 -2.98
CA ILE A 42 29.84 7.76 -2.77
C ILE A 42 30.61 7.44 -1.49
N LEU A 43 29.90 7.19 -0.37
CA LEU A 43 30.52 6.85 0.92
C LEU A 43 31.29 5.53 0.86
N LEU A 44 30.79 4.56 0.08
CA LEU A 44 31.48 3.29 -0.16
C LEU A 44 32.81 3.50 -0.91
N GLY A 45 32.88 4.48 -1.82
CA GLY A 45 34.13 4.84 -2.50
C GLY A 45 35.15 5.57 -1.61
N VAL A 46 34.69 6.28 -0.58
CA VAL A 46 35.56 6.97 0.40
C VAL A 46 36.05 6.02 1.50
N GLY A 47 35.33 4.93 1.78
CA GLY A 47 35.67 3.94 2.80
C GLY A 47 35.17 4.27 4.21
N ASP A 48 34.35 5.33 4.35
CA ASP A 48 33.85 5.77 5.66
C ASP A 48 32.69 4.91 6.16
N LYS A 49 33.00 3.99 7.09
CA LYS A 49 32.05 2.98 7.60
C LYS A 49 30.85 3.60 8.35
N LEU A 50 31.11 4.52 9.29
CA LEU A 50 30.07 5.09 10.16
C LEU A 50 28.98 5.89 9.41
N PRO A 51 29.31 6.86 8.52
CA PRO A 51 28.28 7.56 7.76
C PRO A 51 27.57 6.62 6.78
N PHE A 52 28.26 5.64 6.20
CA PHE A 52 27.62 4.65 5.33
C PHE A 52 26.50 3.88 6.06
N PHE A 53 26.78 3.33 7.24
CA PHE A 53 25.77 2.61 8.03
C PHE A 53 24.64 3.53 8.51
N THR A 54 24.94 4.80 8.77
CA THR A 54 23.91 5.80 9.11
C THR A 54 22.93 5.99 7.94
N VAL A 55 23.46 6.16 6.72
CA VAL A 55 22.63 6.30 5.51
C VAL A 55 21.84 5.03 5.23
N LEU A 56 22.44 3.84 5.42
CA LEU A 56 21.75 2.56 5.30
C LEU A 56 20.54 2.49 6.26
N VAL A 57 20.73 2.83 7.54
CA VAL A 57 19.65 2.81 8.53
C VAL A 57 18.54 3.79 8.15
N LEU A 58 18.90 5.00 7.72
CA LEU A 58 17.91 5.98 7.24
C LEU A 58 17.16 5.47 6.01
N ALA A 59 17.83 4.83 5.06
CA ALA A 59 17.21 4.25 3.88
C ALA A 59 16.22 3.14 4.26
N MET A 60 16.57 2.27 5.21
CA MET A 60 15.70 1.20 5.71
C MET A 60 14.48 1.76 6.46
N VAL A 61 14.67 2.74 7.34
CA VAL A 61 13.58 3.40 8.07
C VAL A 61 12.61 4.05 7.10
N THR A 62 13.13 4.83 6.15
CA THR A 62 12.31 5.51 5.14
C THR A 62 11.54 4.51 4.26
N THR A 63 12.17 3.39 3.88
CA THR A 63 11.53 2.33 3.08
C THR A 63 10.40 1.65 3.85
N TRP A 64 10.72 1.07 5.01
CA TRP A 64 9.83 0.14 5.71
C TRP A 64 8.86 0.81 6.67
N TYR A 65 9.23 1.95 7.26
CA TYR A 65 8.43 2.64 8.28
C TYR A 65 7.72 3.89 7.76
N ALA A 66 8.20 4.51 6.68
CA ALA A 66 7.51 5.65 6.07
C ALA A 66 6.73 5.23 4.82
N PHE A 67 7.41 4.80 3.75
CA PHE A 67 6.75 4.61 2.46
C PHE A 67 5.87 3.37 2.39
N PHE A 68 6.36 2.21 2.85
CA PHE A 68 5.58 0.97 2.82
C PHE A 68 4.20 1.07 3.49
N PRO A 69 4.06 1.55 4.75
CA PRO A 69 2.76 1.67 5.39
C PRO A 69 1.87 2.73 4.74
N VAL A 70 2.44 3.83 4.24
CA VAL A 70 1.69 4.89 3.55
C VAL A 70 1.10 4.37 2.24
N ILE A 71 1.91 3.73 1.39
CA ILE A 71 1.46 3.15 0.11
C ILE A 71 0.40 2.09 0.37
N PHE A 72 0.60 1.23 1.38
CA PHE A 72 -0.39 0.22 1.75
C PHE A 72 -1.73 0.83 2.17
N ALA A 73 -1.71 1.81 3.07
CA ALA A 73 -2.92 2.46 3.56
C ALA A 73 -3.68 3.17 2.41
N ARG A 74 -2.95 3.85 1.52
CA ARG A 74 -3.53 4.52 0.35
C ARG A 74 -4.14 3.52 -0.63
N CYS A 75 -3.51 2.36 -0.85
CA CYS A 75 -4.11 1.30 -1.67
C CYS A 75 -5.41 0.77 -1.06
N ALA A 76 -5.51 0.68 0.27
CA ALA A 76 -6.75 0.28 0.94
C ALA A 76 -7.87 1.34 0.78
N ILE A 77 -7.53 2.63 0.76
CA ILE A 77 -8.49 3.71 0.47
C ILE A 77 -8.99 3.62 -0.97
N VAL A 78 -8.10 3.35 -1.93
CA VAL A 78 -8.49 3.14 -3.33
C VAL A 78 -9.48 1.98 -3.47
N ASP A 79 -9.22 0.84 -2.81
CA ASP A 79 -10.16 -0.30 -2.78
C ASP A 79 -11.50 0.09 -2.14
N PHE A 80 -11.50 0.92 -1.09
CA PHE A 80 -12.71 1.38 -0.40
C PHE A 80 -13.64 2.16 -1.32
N HIS A 81 -13.09 3.12 -2.07
CA HIS A 81 -13.87 3.95 -3.00
C HIS A 81 -14.21 3.21 -4.29
N LYS A 82 -13.32 2.36 -4.79
CA LYS A 82 -13.55 1.62 -6.04
C LYS A 82 -14.72 0.63 -5.95
N PHE A 83 -14.90 -0.01 -4.80
CA PHE A 83 -15.95 -0.99 -4.58
C PHE A 83 -17.14 -0.44 -3.78
N ASP A 84 -17.16 0.88 -3.53
CA ASP A 84 -18.13 1.58 -2.70
C ASP A 84 -18.43 0.84 -1.38
N LEU A 85 -17.37 0.52 -0.63
CA LEU A 85 -17.49 -0.33 0.56
C LEU A 85 -18.23 0.37 1.70
N GLY A 86 -18.22 1.70 1.74
CA GLY A 86 -18.87 2.51 2.78
C GLY A 86 -20.39 2.43 2.77
N SER A 87 -21.00 2.25 1.59
CA SER A 87 -22.45 2.12 1.47
C SER A 87 -22.94 0.68 1.66
N ARG A 88 -22.08 -0.30 1.33
CA ARG A 88 -22.44 -1.74 1.28
C ARG A 88 -22.17 -2.52 2.57
N PHE A 89 -21.22 -2.05 3.38
CA PHE A 89 -20.78 -2.76 4.58
C PHE A 89 -20.97 -1.93 5.85
N THR A 90 -21.21 -2.64 6.95
CA THR A 90 -21.30 -2.08 8.28
C THR A 90 -19.91 -1.82 8.87
N SER A 91 -19.85 -1.11 10.01
CA SER A 91 -18.60 -0.88 10.76
C SER A 91 -17.90 -2.17 11.21
N THR A 92 -18.63 -3.29 11.32
CA THR A 92 -18.10 -4.62 11.66
C THR A 92 -17.63 -5.43 10.45
N GLY A 93 -17.91 -4.94 9.23
CA GLY A 93 -17.54 -5.56 7.96
C GLY A 93 -18.56 -6.58 7.45
N ASP A 94 -19.80 -6.48 7.90
CA ASP A 94 -20.92 -7.31 7.46
C ASP A 94 -21.73 -6.59 6.37
N LEU A 95 -22.42 -7.35 5.52
CA LEU A 95 -23.34 -6.79 4.53
C LEU A 95 -24.44 -6.01 5.24
N ARG A 96 -24.72 -4.82 4.71
CA ARG A 96 -25.73 -3.93 5.27
C ARG A 96 -27.12 -4.35 4.79
N ASP A 97 -27.97 -4.75 5.73
CA ASP A 97 -29.38 -5.11 5.47
C ASP A 97 -30.35 -3.97 5.82
N GLY A 98 -29.94 -3.00 6.66
CA GLY A 98 -30.81 -1.91 7.14
C GLY A 98 -30.30 -0.49 6.90
N SER A 99 -31.19 0.51 7.03
CA SER A 99 -30.83 1.94 6.98
C SER A 99 -30.06 2.41 8.22
N ASP A 100 -30.32 1.78 9.37
CA ASP A 100 -29.82 2.15 10.70
C ASP A 100 -28.42 1.60 11.02
N ASP A 101 -27.88 0.73 10.17
CA ASP A 101 -26.55 0.17 10.39
C ASP A 101 -25.46 1.23 10.23
N SER A 102 -24.57 1.28 11.23
CA SER A 102 -23.38 2.12 11.21
C SER A 102 -22.53 1.82 9.97
N ARG A 103 -22.30 2.85 9.15
CA ARG A 103 -21.51 2.74 7.90
C ARG A 103 -20.06 2.41 8.17
N LEU A 104 -19.46 1.62 7.28
CA LEU A 104 -18.03 1.38 7.30
C LEU A 104 -17.26 2.69 7.07
N SER A 105 -16.41 3.06 8.02
CA SER A 105 -15.56 4.25 7.88
C SER A 105 -14.28 3.94 7.10
N GLU A 106 -13.90 4.87 6.21
CA GLU A 106 -12.65 4.80 5.44
C GLU A 106 -11.44 4.60 6.36
N ARG A 107 -11.38 5.35 7.47
CA ARG A 107 -10.26 5.30 8.42
C ARG A 107 -10.14 3.94 9.12
N ALA A 108 -11.26 3.30 9.47
CA ALA A 108 -11.24 1.96 10.05
C ALA A 108 -10.77 0.92 9.03
N TYR A 109 -11.20 1.05 7.78
CA TYR A 109 -10.81 0.15 6.69
C TYR A 109 -9.34 0.31 6.26
N ALA A 110 -8.85 1.54 6.16
CA ALA A 110 -7.51 1.87 5.70
C ALA A 110 -6.40 1.60 6.74
N ASN A 111 -6.75 1.44 8.01
CA ASN A 111 -5.78 1.21 9.08
C ASN A 111 -4.97 -0.07 8.81
N LEU A 112 -3.63 0.03 8.78
CA LEU A 112 -2.74 -1.07 8.45
C LEU A 112 -2.97 -2.28 9.37
N TRP A 113 -2.99 -2.05 10.68
CA TRP A 113 -3.06 -3.10 11.70
C TRP A 113 -4.50 -3.46 12.05
N ARG A 114 -5.31 -2.46 12.43
CA ARG A 114 -6.69 -2.69 12.92
C ARG A 114 -7.68 -3.02 11.81
N GLY A 115 -7.43 -2.56 10.58
CA GLY A 115 -8.29 -2.85 9.43
C GLY A 115 -8.08 -4.23 8.82
N ARG A 116 -7.05 -4.98 9.22
CA ARG A 116 -6.72 -6.30 8.64
C ARG A 116 -7.84 -7.35 8.82
N PRO A 117 -8.41 -7.58 10.02
CA PRO A 117 -9.52 -8.53 10.19
C PRO A 117 -10.78 -8.07 9.46
N LEU A 118 -11.10 -6.78 9.52
CA LEU A 118 -12.24 -6.17 8.85
C LEU A 118 -12.17 -6.39 7.33
N ARG A 119 -11.00 -6.14 6.72
CA ARG A 119 -10.76 -6.38 5.29
C ARG A 119 -10.92 -7.85 4.89
N ALA A 120 -10.54 -8.78 5.76
CA ALA A 120 -10.69 -10.21 5.50
C ALA A 120 -12.17 -10.63 5.47
N ARG A 121 -12.98 -10.07 6.39
CA ARG A 121 -14.44 -10.30 6.41
C ARG A 121 -15.11 -9.75 5.16
N VAL A 122 -14.87 -8.48 4.84
CA VAL A 122 -15.40 -7.84 3.63
C VAL A 122 -15.02 -8.63 2.36
N ALA A 123 -13.76 -9.05 2.23
CA ALA A 123 -13.30 -9.83 1.08
C ALA A 123 -13.96 -11.20 0.94
N SER A 124 -14.44 -11.80 2.04
CA SER A 124 -15.14 -13.10 2.02
C SER A 124 -16.60 -12.98 1.56
N GLN A 125 -17.18 -11.78 1.68
CA GLN A 125 -18.60 -11.53 1.41
C GLN A 125 -18.85 -10.93 0.03
N ILE A 126 -17.82 -10.49 -0.70
CA ILE A 126 -17.99 -9.93 -2.05
C ILE A 126 -18.20 -11.08 -3.06
N PRO A 127 -19.39 -11.20 -3.66
CA PRO A 127 -19.66 -12.25 -4.64
C PRO A 127 -18.86 -11.97 -5.93
N MET A 128 -18.15 -12.99 -6.43
CA MET A 128 -17.45 -12.93 -7.71
C MET A 128 -18.12 -13.85 -8.74
N PRO A 129 -18.11 -13.50 -10.04
CA PRO A 129 -18.56 -14.39 -11.09
C PRO A 129 -17.72 -15.69 -11.10
N ALA A 130 -18.43 -16.83 -11.21
CA ALA A 130 -17.93 -18.19 -11.46
C ALA A 130 -16.44 -18.47 -11.16
N GLY A 131 -16.13 -18.84 -9.91
CA GLY A 131 -14.85 -19.47 -9.56
C GLY A 131 -13.63 -18.54 -9.43
N GLN A 132 -13.77 -17.23 -9.64
CA GLN A 132 -12.67 -16.29 -9.41
C GLN A 132 -12.60 -15.84 -7.95
N ARG A 133 -11.37 -15.75 -7.40
CA ARG A 133 -11.12 -15.24 -6.05
C ARG A 133 -11.06 -13.71 -6.05
N PHE A 134 -11.75 -13.10 -5.09
CA PHE A 134 -11.49 -11.86 -4.35
C PHE A 134 -10.22 -11.02 -4.65
N ARG A 135 -9.81 -10.74 -5.90
CA ARG A 135 -8.54 -10.03 -6.17
C ARG A 135 -8.73 -8.53 -6.05
N THR A 136 -8.64 -8.05 -4.81
CA THR A 136 -8.38 -6.63 -4.50
C THR A 136 -7.24 -6.10 -5.38
N MET A 137 -7.29 -4.83 -5.81
CA MET A 137 -6.14 -4.22 -6.49
C MET A 137 -4.89 -4.33 -5.61
N ARG A 138 -5.08 -4.38 -4.29
CA ARG A 138 -4.06 -4.74 -3.31
C ARG A 138 -3.37 -6.07 -3.60
N GLN A 139 -4.05 -7.20 -3.85
CA GLN A 139 -3.34 -8.48 -4.05
C GLN A 139 -2.48 -8.49 -5.32
N THR A 140 -2.95 -7.83 -6.38
CA THR A 140 -2.22 -7.74 -7.65
C THR A 140 -1.05 -6.77 -7.55
N ARG A 141 -1.22 -5.63 -6.86
CA ARG A 141 -0.19 -4.58 -6.73
C ARG A 141 0.73 -4.75 -5.53
N LEU A 142 0.36 -5.52 -4.49
CA LEU A 142 1.22 -5.80 -3.32
C LEU A 142 2.52 -6.47 -3.72
N LYS A 143 2.48 -7.37 -4.73
CA LYS A 143 3.71 -7.98 -5.25
C LYS A 143 4.66 -6.95 -5.85
N LEU A 144 4.11 -6.00 -6.61
CA LEU A 144 4.87 -4.91 -7.23
C LEU A 144 5.34 -3.89 -6.19
N ASP A 145 4.49 -3.56 -5.23
CA ASP A 145 4.77 -2.63 -4.13
C ASP A 145 5.76 -3.21 -3.10
N MET A 146 5.88 -4.54 -3.02
CA MET A 146 6.88 -5.22 -2.19
C MET A 146 8.18 -5.47 -2.95
N PHE A 147 8.15 -5.52 -4.27
CA PHE A 147 9.35 -5.75 -5.09
C PHE A 147 10.39 -4.64 -4.89
N ILE A 148 9.97 -3.37 -4.95
CA ILE A 148 10.84 -2.20 -4.79
C ILE A 148 11.55 -2.16 -3.42
N PRO A 149 10.84 -2.22 -2.27
CA PRO A 149 11.51 -2.17 -0.97
C PRO A 149 12.43 -3.38 -0.75
N VAL A 150 12.06 -4.56 -1.26
CA VAL A 150 12.89 -5.76 -1.15
C VAL A 150 14.16 -5.62 -2.01
N SER A 151 14.05 -5.17 -3.25
CA SER A 151 15.21 -5.01 -4.14
C SER A 151 16.20 -3.99 -3.59
N ILE A 152 15.72 -2.87 -3.06
CA ILE A 152 16.55 -1.86 -2.39
C ILE A 152 17.24 -2.44 -1.15
N THR A 153 16.50 -3.20 -0.34
CA THR A 153 17.07 -3.88 0.84
C THR A 153 18.19 -4.85 0.45
N VAL A 154 18.01 -5.59 -0.64
CA VAL A 154 19.04 -6.50 -1.17
C VAL A 154 20.28 -5.73 -1.63
N VAL A 155 20.13 -4.63 -2.37
CA VAL A 155 21.26 -3.80 -2.81
C VAL A 155 22.04 -3.26 -1.62
N TRP A 156 21.35 -2.73 -0.60
CA TRP A 156 21.99 -2.28 0.64
C TRP A 156 22.70 -3.42 1.38
N GLY A 157 22.11 -4.62 1.39
CA GLY A 157 22.75 -5.81 1.94
C GLY A 157 24.07 -6.13 1.23
N VAL A 158 24.10 -6.06 -0.10
CA VAL A 158 25.33 -6.26 -0.88
C VAL A 158 26.39 -5.21 -0.55
N PHE A 159 26.02 -3.93 -0.47
CA PHE A 159 26.97 -2.86 -0.12
C PHE A 159 27.49 -3.00 1.32
N ALA A 160 26.63 -3.39 2.27
CA ALA A 160 27.04 -3.64 3.65
C ALA A 160 27.96 -4.86 3.78
N LEU A 161 27.72 -5.93 3.02
CA LEU A 161 28.65 -7.07 3.00
C LEU A 161 29.99 -6.65 2.38
N TYR A 162 29.96 -5.89 1.29
CA TYR A 162 31.18 -5.38 0.67
C TYR A 162 32.02 -4.55 1.65
N ILE A 163 31.41 -3.61 2.38
CA ILE A 163 32.17 -2.76 3.32
C ILE A 163 32.73 -3.53 4.54
N VAL A 164 32.12 -4.66 4.90
CA VAL A 164 32.56 -5.52 6.01
C VAL A 164 33.67 -6.48 5.59
N PHE A 165 33.67 -6.94 4.33
CA PHE A 165 34.64 -7.94 3.84
C PHE A 165 35.78 -7.36 2.99
N ALA A 166 35.57 -6.22 2.33
CA ALA A 166 36.57 -5.60 1.45
C ALA A 166 37.44 -4.53 2.15
N HIS A 167 37.09 -4.14 3.38
CA HIS A 167 37.77 -3.14 4.21
C HIS A 167 37.76 -3.53 5.70
#